data_AF-E9EAL8-F1
#
_entry.id   AF-E9EAL8-F1
#
_cell.length_a   1.000
_cell.length_b   1.000
_cell.length_c   1.000
_cell.angle_alpha   90.00
_cell.angle_beta   90.00
_cell.angle_gamma   90.00
#
_symmetry.space_group_name_H-M   'P 1'
#
loop_
_entity.id
_entity.type
_entity.pdbx_description
1 polymer ?
#
loop_
_entity_poly.entity_id
_entity_poly.type
_entity_poly.pdbx_seq_one_letter_code
_entity_poly.pdbx_strand_id
1 'polypeptide(L)'
;MTGIIDWEWAHTATASQAFNSPIGFLPVADFYNGKNSLGDDEIIFAQLLKAKGRQDLAQFVCNGRLQHRFAFCCGYDLADWDGFLGLFRGLRAAVAVDEDLEWNEWKAVALDRYKDDSGLQLVLAKC
;
A
#
# COMPACT_ATOMS: atom_id res chain seq x y z
N MET A 1 -24.25 -18.80 11.22
CA MET A 1 -23.69 -17.58 11.86
C MET A 1 -22.22 -17.52 11.51
N THR A 2 -21.69 -16.33 11.22
CA THR A 2 -20.25 -16.10 10.96
C THR A 2 -19.70 -15.27 12.12
N GLY A 3 -18.61 -15.72 12.75
CA GLY A 3 -17.95 -15.02 13.86
C GLY A 3 -16.51 -14.68 13.51
N ILE A 4 -15.97 -13.60 14.10
CA ILE A 4 -14.56 -13.22 14.01
C ILE A 4 -13.88 -13.68 15.30
N ILE A 5 -12.87 -14.53 15.17
CA ILE A 5 -12.07 -15.09 16.27
C ILE A 5 -10.61 -14.63 16.13
N ASP A 6 -9.76 -15.03 17.08
CA ASP A 6 -8.31 -14.81 17.03
C ASP A 6 -7.90 -13.32 17.06
N TRP A 7 -8.15 -12.67 18.21
CA TRP A 7 -8.00 -11.22 18.40
C TRP A 7 -6.60 -10.78 18.86
N GLU A 8 -5.58 -11.65 18.79
CA GLU A 8 -4.22 -11.33 19.29
C GLU A 8 -3.57 -10.11 18.63
N TRP A 9 -3.97 -9.78 17.40
CA TRP A 9 -3.45 -8.63 16.65
C TRP A 9 -4.49 -7.51 16.46
N ALA A 10 -5.62 -7.60 17.18
CA ALA A 10 -6.62 -6.56 17.15
C ALA A 10 -6.08 -5.29 17.81
N HIS A 11 -6.17 -4.18 17.09
CA HIS A 11 -5.73 -2.88 17.55
C HIS A 11 -6.69 -1.79 17.06
N THR A 12 -6.58 -0.61 17.64
CA THR A 12 -7.34 0.56 17.18
C THR A 12 -6.67 1.15 15.95
N ALA A 13 -7.44 1.36 14.88
CA ALA A 13 -6.98 1.96 13.64
C ALA A 13 -8.02 2.93 13.09
N THR A 14 -7.63 3.75 12.11
CA THR A 14 -8.61 4.59 11.40
C THR A 14 -9.57 3.71 10.58
N ALA A 15 -10.76 4.23 10.25
CA ALA A 15 -11.73 3.47 9.47
C ALA A 15 -11.20 3.04 8.09
N SER A 16 -10.37 3.89 7.45
CA SER A 16 -9.72 3.56 6.17
C SER A 16 -8.66 2.46 6.28
N GLN A 17 -8.06 2.28 7.46
CA GLN A 17 -7.15 1.17 7.74
C GLN A 17 -7.90 -0.10 8.12
N ALA A 18 -8.90 0.00 8.99
CA ALA A 18 -9.64 -1.15 9.51
C ALA A 18 -10.56 -1.81 8.47
N PHE A 19 -11.10 -1.01 7.53
CA PHE A 19 -12.10 -1.46 6.55
C PHE A 19 -11.64 -1.36 5.09
N ASN A 20 -10.33 -1.24 4.84
CA ASN A 20 -9.83 -1.45 3.48
C ASN A 20 -9.98 -2.92 3.06
N SER A 21 -9.71 -3.18 1.77
CA SER A 21 -9.83 -4.53 1.22
C SER A 21 -8.96 -5.54 1.99
N PRO A 22 -9.49 -6.71 2.37
CA PRO A 22 -8.67 -7.79 2.91
C PRO A 22 -7.51 -8.15 1.98
N ILE A 23 -6.32 -8.40 2.55
CA ILE A 23 -5.10 -8.69 1.77
C ILE A 23 -5.28 -9.91 0.85
N GLY A 24 -6.09 -10.90 1.27
CA GLY A 24 -6.39 -12.09 0.48
C GLY A 24 -7.16 -11.83 -0.83
N PHE A 25 -7.72 -10.64 -1.02
CA PHE A 25 -8.43 -10.25 -2.26
C PHE A 25 -7.56 -9.43 -3.22
N LEU A 26 -6.31 -9.11 -2.84
CA LEU A 26 -5.46 -8.31 -3.69
C LEU A 26 -5.02 -9.12 -4.92
N PRO A 27 -5.02 -8.53 -6.12
CA PRO A 27 -4.52 -9.17 -7.33
C PRO A 27 -2.99 -9.26 -7.26
N VAL A 28 -2.47 -10.31 -6.63
CA VAL A 28 -1.07 -10.43 -6.18
C VAL A 28 -0.05 -9.99 -7.23
N ALA A 29 -0.10 -10.56 -8.44
CA ALA A 29 0.86 -10.24 -9.50
C ALA A 29 0.81 -8.75 -9.89
N ASP A 30 -0.39 -8.22 -10.12
CA ASP A 30 -0.59 -6.81 -10.48
C ASP A 30 -0.22 -5.86 -9.34
N PHE A 31 -0.50 -6.27 -8.11
CA PHE A 31 -0.14 -5.53 -6.91
C PHE A 31 1.39 -5.41 -6.80
N TYR A 32 2.15 -6.50 -6.90
CA TYR A 32 3.61 -6.45 -6.90
C TYR A 32 4.18 -5.73 -8.12
N ASN A 33 3.49 -5.73 -9.26
CA ASN A 33 3.86 -4.92 -10.44
C ASN A 33 3.52 -3.42 -10.29
N GLY A 34 3.10 -2.96 -9.11
CA GLY A 34 2.84 -1.54 -8.86
C GLY A 34 1.50 -1.00 -9.37
N LYS A 35 0.59 -1.85 -9.90
CA LYS A 35 -0.71 -1.39 -10.39
C LYS A 35 -1.66 -1.01 -9.25
N ASN A 36 -2.30 0.14 -9.36
CA ASN A 36 -3.21 0.65 -8.33
C ASN A 36 -4.70 0.32 -8.57
N SER A 37 -5.03 -0.36 -9.67
CA SER A 37 -6.39 -0.86 -9.91
C SER A 37 -6.82 -1.86 -8.84
N LEU A 38 -8.13 -1.94 -8.60
CA LEU A 38 -8.73 -2.97 -7.76
C LEU A 38 -8.78 -4.30 -8.51
N GLY A 39 -8.60 -5.40 -7.80
CA GLY A 39 -8.90 -6.74 -8.30
C GLY A 39 -10.39 -7.06 -8.28
N ASP A 40 -10.79 -8.10 -9.01
CA ASP A 40 -12.19 -8.52 -9.13
C ASP A 40 -12.82 -8.86 -7.78
N ASP A 41 -12.08 -9.56 -6.90
CA ASP A 41 -12.56 -9.94 -5.57
C ASP A 41 -12.81 -8.71 -4.68
N GLU A 42 -11.98 -7.67 -4.79
CA GLU A 42 -12.18 -6.41 -4.06
C GLU A 42 -13.43 -5.69 -4.54
N ILE A 43 -13.66 -5.69 -5.86
CA ILE A 43 -14.84 -5.11 -6.49
C ILE A 43 -16.11 -5.85 -6.05
N ILE A 44 -16.09 -7.19 -6.10
CA ILE A 44 -17.20 -8.04 -5.66
C ILE A 44 -17.49 -7.79 -4.17
N PHE A 45 -16.46 -7.74 -3.33
CA PHE A 45 -16.63 -7.50 -1.90
C PHE A 45 -17.27 -6.13 -1.62
N ALA A 46 -16.80 -5.07 -2.28
CA ALA A 46 -17.38 -3.75 -2.16
C ALA A 46 -18.85 -3.71 -2.63
N GLN A 47 -19.19 -4.42 -3.70
CA GLN A 47 -20.59 -4.52 -4.18
C GLN A 47 -21.48 -5.25 -3.18
N LEU A 48 -21.00 -6.33 -2.55
CA LEU A 48 -21.73 -7.06 -1.52
C LEU A 48 -21.99 -6.19 -0.28
N LEU A 49 -21.02 -5.36 0.12
CA LEU A 49 -21.21 -4.39 1.20
C LEU A 49 -22.29 -3.36 0.86
N LYS A 50 -22.27 -2.81 -0.37
CA LYS A 50 -23.32 -1.89 -0.85
C LYS A 50 -24.70 -2.56 -0.85
N ALA A 51 -24.81 -3.79 -1.33
CA ALA A 51 -26.06 -4.54 -1.35
C ALA A 51 -26.63 -4.80 0.06
N LYS A 52 -25.76 -4.78 1.09
CA LYS A 52 -26.14 -4.88 2.50
C LYS A 52 -26.38 -3.51 3.17
N GLY A 53 -26.43 -2.42 2.39
CA GLY A 53 -26.65 -1.06 2.89
C GLY A 53 -25.42 -0.42 3.54
N ARG A 54 -24.23 -0.99 3.37
CA ARG A 54 -22.96 -0.48 3.95
C ARG A 54 -22.09 0.18 2.89
N GLN A 55 -22.62 1.26 2.33
CA GLN A 55 -21.91 2.05 1.32
C GLN A 55 -20.63 2.70 1.89
N ASP A 56 -20.64 3.05 3.17
CA ASP A 56 -19.48 3.54 3.93
C ASP A 56 -18.31 2.56 3.87
N LEU A 57 -18.56 1.29 4.21
CA LEU A 57 -17.54 0.24 4.22
C LEU A 57 -17.04 -0.07 2.80
N ALA A 58 -17.95 -0.11 1.84
CA ALA A 58 -17.59 -0.32 0.44
C ALA A 58 -16.64 0.76 -0.09
N GLN A 59 -16.81 2.02 0.35
CA GLN A 59 -15.93 3.11 -0.03
C GLN A 59 -14.53 2.95 0.56
N PHE A 60 -14.40 2.47 1.81
CA PHE A 60 -13.08 2.16 2.38
C PHE A 60 -12.37 1.02 1.65
N VAL A 61 -13.09 -0.03 1.23
CA VAL A 61 -12.54 -1.09 0.39
C VAL A 61 -12.02 -0.53 -0.93
N CYS A 62 -12.85 0.23 -1.65
CA CYS A 62 -12.48 0.77 -2.96
C CYS A 62 -11.30 1.76 -2.91
N ASN A 63 -11.17 2.51 -1.81
CA ASN A 63 -10.11 3.51 -1.64
C ASN A 63 -8.90 2.97 -0.86
N GLY A 64 -8.89 1.68 -0.53
CA GLY A 64 -7.93 1.06 0.37
C GLY A 64 -6.51 0.96 -0.19
N ARG A 65 -6.34 1.03 -1.52
CA ARG A 65 -5.07 0.73 -2.20
C ARG A 65 -3.89 1.52 -1.65
N LEU A 66 -4.05 2.82 -1.42
CA LEU A 66 -2.98 3.67 -0.87
C LEU A 66 -2.48 3.13 0.48
N GLN A 67 -3.41 2.71 1.34
CA GLN A 67 -3.08 2.18 2.66
C GLN A 67 -2.36 0.83 2.56
N HIS A 68 -2.76 -0.04 1.63
CA HIS A 68 -2.03 -1.29 1.36
C HIS A 68 -0.62 -1.00 0.88
N ARG A 69 -0.45 -0.08 -0.07
CA ARG A 69 0.87 0.32 -0.60
C ARG A 69 1.81 0.77 0.51
N PHE A 70 1.32 1.66 1.38
CA PHE A 70 2.09 2.15 2.51
C PHE A 70 2.47 1.03 3.49
N ALA A 71 1.49 0.22 3.92
CA ALA A 71 1.72 -0.85 4.88
C ALA A 71 2.72 -1.89 4.36
N PHE A 72 2.59 -2.30 3.09
CA PHE A 72 3.52 -3.23 2.46
C PHE A 72 4.92 -2.63 2.36
N CYS A 73 5.08 -1.39 1.90
CA CYS A 73 6.41 -0.77 1.83
C CYS A 73 7.13 -0.71 3.20
N CYS A 74 6.39 -0.51 4.29
CA CYS A 74 6.97 -0.47 5.64
C CYS A 74 7.33 -1.85 6.21
N GLY A 75 6.65 -2.91 5.78
CA GLY A 75 6.79 -4.26 6.34
C GLY A 75 7.40 -5.29 5.38
N TYR A 76 7.78 -4.90 4.16
CA TYR A 76 8.26 -5.84 3.16
C TYR A 76 9.66 -6.37 3.47
N ASP A 77 9.91 -7.62 3.11
CA ASP A 77 11.25 -8.20 3.16
C ASP A 77 12.09 -7.67 1.98
N LEU A 78 13.15 -6.92 2.29
CA LEU A 78 14.04 -6.35 1.29
C LEU A 78 14.96 -7.40 0.64
N ALA A 79 14.94 -8.66 1.08
CA ALA A 79 15.55 -9.76 0.35
C ALA A 79 14.93 -9.95 -1.05
N ASP A 80 13.63 -9.66 -1.19
CA ASP A 80 12.94 -9.57 -2.49
C ASP A 80 12.93 -8.11 -2.98
N TRP A 81 14.08 -7.71 -3.53
CA TRP A 81 14.25 -6.33 -4.00
C TRP A 81 13.34 -5.96 -5.17
N ASP A 82 13.12 -6.88 -6.11
CA ASP A 82 12.30 -6.62 -7.30
C ASP A 82 10.83 -6.42 -6.91
N GLY A 83 10.32 -7.23 -5.98
CA GLY A 83 8.98 -7.05 -5.40
C GLY A 83 8.85 -5.70 -4.69
N PHE A 84 9.86 -5.30 -3.90
CA PHE A 84 9.87 -3.98 -3.24
C PHE A 84 9.83 -2.82 -4.24
N LEU A 85 10.60 -2.89 -5.33
CA LEU A 85 10.62 -1.83 -6.35
C LEU A 85 9.23 -1.58 -6.94
N GLY A 86 8.51 -2.65 -7.27
CA GLY A 86 7.15 -2.55 -7.79
C GLY A 86 6.16 -2.02 -6.74
N LEU A 87 6.27 -2.45 -5.48
CA LEU A 87 5.48 -1.89 -4.38
C LEU A 87 5.70 -0.39 -4.20
N PHE A 88 6.97 0.03 -4.18
CA PHE A 88 7.36 1.41 -3.95
C PHE A 88 6.98 2.32 -5.12
N ARG A 89 7.11 1.84 -6.36
CA ARG A 89 6.57 2.52 -7.54
C ARG A 89 5.05 2.69 -7.43
N GLY A 90 4.34 1.64 -7.05
CA GLY A 90 2.89 1.70 -6.84
C GLY A 90 2.47 2.70 -5.77
N LEU A 91 3.24 2.82 -4.68
CA LEU A 91 3.02 3.83 -3.64
C LEU A 91 3.18 5.25 -4.20
N ARG A 92 4.29 5.52 -4.91
CA ARG A 92 4.57 6.82 -5.55
C ARG A 92 3.47 7.24 -6.51
N ALA A 93 2.99 6.30 -7.34
CA ALA A 93 1.84 6.53 -8.22
C ALA A 93 0.54 6.77 -7.44
N ALA A 94 0.32 6.08 -6.31
CA ALA A 94 -0.90 6.27 -5.52
C ALA A 94 -0.96 7.66 -4.85
N VAL A 95 0.19 8.30 -4.61
CA VAL A 95 0.28 9.66 -4.06
C VAL A 95 0.60 10.73 -5.11
N ALA A 96 0.73 10.35 -6.38
CA ALA A 96 1.13 11.22 -7.49
C ALA A 96 2.45 11.97 -7.23
N VAL A 97 3.45 11.29 -6.65
CA VAL A 97 4.77 11.86 -6.39
C VAL A 97 5.83 11.05 -7.11
N ASP A 98 6.54 11.70 -8.02
CA ASP A 98 7.64 11.11 -8.79
C ASP A 98 7.23 9.82 -9.55
N GLU A 99 5.95 9.64 -9.90
CA GLU A 99 5.39 8.35 -10.34
C GLU A 99 6.00 7.77 -11.62
N ASP A 100 6.52 8.64 -12.49
CA ASP A 100 7.14 8.27 -13.77
C ASP A 100 8.61 7.87 -13.66
N LEU A 101 9.24 8.08 -12.49
CA LEU A 101 10.67 7.80 -12.33
C LEU A 101 10.91 6.32 -12.05
N GLU A 102 11.85 5.73 -12.76
CA GLU A 102 12.41 4.44 -12.37
C GLU A 102 13.32 4.58 -11.14
N TRP A 103 13.63 3.47 -10.48
CA TRP A 103 14.33 3.48 -9.18
C TRP A 103 15.60 4.34 -9.16
N ASN A 104 16.49 4.18 -10.15
CA ASN A 104 17.76 4.89 -10.17
C ASN A 104 17.58 6.40 -10.39
N GLU A 105 16.61 6.79 -11.20
CA GLU A 105 16.27 8.19 -11.46
C GLU A 105 15.65 8.83 -10.21
N TRP A 106 14.68 8.13 -9.61
CA TRP A 106 14.06 8.54 -8.36
C TRP A 106 15.11 8.70 -7.26
N LYS A 107 16.02 7.74 -7.12
CA LYS A 107 17.10 7.78 -6.12
C LYS A 107 17.99 9.00 -6.32
N ALA A 108 18.41 9.29 -7.55
CA ALA A 108 19.23 10.46 -7.84
C ALA A 108 18.51 11.77 -7.48
N VAL A 109 17.25 11.90 -7.89
CA VAL A 109 16.41 13.07 -7.57
C VAL A 109 16.19 13.22 -6.07
N ALA A 110 15.87 12.12 -5.36
CA ALA A 110 15.64 12.13 -3.93
C ALA A 110 16.91 12.49 -3.15
N LEU A 111 18.07 11.97 -3.54
CA LEU A 111 19.35 12.29 -2.90
C LEU A 111 19.71 13.77 -3.04
N ASP A 112 19.49 14.38 -4.21
CA ASP A 112 19.73 15.82 -4.36
C ASP A 112 18.67 16.65 -3.61
N ARG A 113 17.38 16.27 -3.72
CA ARG A 113 16.27 16.96 -3.06
C ARG A 113 16.44 17.02 -1.53
N TYR A 114 16.95 15.95 -0.94
CA TYR A 114 17.09 15.81 0.52
C TYR A 114 18.55 15.86 0.99
N LYS A 115 19.50 16.37 0.19
CA LYS A 115 20.94 16.38 0.53
C LYS A 115 21.28 17.07 1.86
N ASP A 116 20.48 18.06 2.24
CA ASP A 116 20.64 18.83 3.48
C ASP A 116 19.81 18.25 4.65
N ASP A 117 19.05 17.17 4.42
CA ASP A 117 18.31 16.49 5.47
C ASP A 117 19.26 15.70 6.38
N SER A 118 19.23 16.04 7.67
CA SER A 118 20.08 15.40 8.68
C SER A 118 19.87 13.89 8.81
N GLY A 119 18.64 13.41 8.57
CA GLY A 119 18.31 11.99 8.60
C GLY A 119 18.94 11.25 7.44
N LEU A 120 18.85 11.80 6.23
CA LEU A 120 19.53 11.25 5.05
C LEU A 120 21.05 11.22 5.23
N GLN A 121 21.65 12.32 5.70
CA GLN A 121 23.09 12.39 5.95
C GLN A 121 23.56 11.32 6.96
N LEU A 122 22.76 11.08 8.01
CA LEU A 122 23.04 10.04 9.00
C LEU A 122 22.94 8.62 8.44
N VAL A 123 22.01 8.36 7.52
CA VAL A 123 21.93 7.06 6.83
C VAL A 123 23.12 6.86 5.91
N LEU A 124 23.48 7.86 5.10
CA LEU A 124 24.60 7.80 4.17
C LEU A 124 25.95 7.62 4.86
N ALA A 125 26.13 8.19 6.06
CA ALA A 125 27.35 8.01 6.85
C ALA A 125 27.53 6.59 7.43
N LYS A 126 26.49 5.75 7.39
CA LYS A 126 26.51 4.36 7.86
C LYS A 126 26.66 3.33 6.74
N CYS A 127 26.62 3.77 5.49
CA CYS A 127 26.86 2.95 4.29
C CYS A 127 28.34 3.00 3.90
#